data_AF-A0A7S3BT36-F1
#
_entry.id   AF-A0A7S3BT36-F1
#
_cell.length_a   1.000
_cell.length_b   1.000
_cell.length_c   1.000
_cell.angle_alpha   90.00
_cell.angle_beta   90.00
_cell.angle_gamma   90.00
#
_symmetry.space_group_name_H-M   'P 1'
#
loop_
_entity.id
_entity.type
_entity.pdbx_description
1 polymer ?
#
loop_
_entity_poly.entity_id
_entity_poly.type
_entity_poly.pdbx_seq_one_letter_code
_entity_poly.pdbx_strand_id
1 'polypeptide(L)'
;CMLTNNQLAALPAEILGCTALELIRLADNQLTSLPDGFLELPKLAWIALAGNPLVMQATPLPEPNWIQLAHLELNEQLGAGGGGFVHRAIWSRSQPTDGEAGMPVAVKLFRDAATVTDGDPMHEIDLGSALQHPNVIQVLGALAKPKPGLVLELLSLKQPSDADTDAGAATGSWKELGLPPNFDTCTRDTYAEGTRFTLPAAISLLRGVAAACAHLHAKGFTHGDLYAHNTMIRKDGEPKVGDFGAAFNYTPLGEAALPLVERIEVRAFGCLVEEVVERVDEAGEGEKLVSEKLLAKAKKEVLVRLGEQCMAGVVLERPSFAQLGDELSQL
;
A
#
# COMPACT_ATOMS: atom_id res chain seq x y z
N CYS A 1 -10.95 13.98 -0.30
CA CYS A 1 -11.05 15.21 -1.12
C CYS A 1 -10.17 15.05 -2.35
N MET A 2 -10.75 15.05 -3.56
CA MET A 2 -10.01 14.84 -4.81
C MET A 2 -9.72 16.20 -5.46
N LEU A 3 -8.45 16.60 -5.49
CA LEU A 3 -7.97 17.85 -6.10
C LEU A 3 -6.79 17.61 -7.05
N THR A 4 -6.60 16.37 -7.53
CA THR A 4 -5.56 16.03 -8.52
C THR A 4 -5.72 16.82 -9.82
N ASN A 5 -4.61 17.28 -10.41
CA ASN A 5 -4.59 17.93 -11.72
C ASN A 5 -5.50 19.18 -11.83
N ASN A 6 -5.48 20.04 -10.80
CA ASN A 6 -6.27 21.28 -10.74
C ASN A 6 -5.45 22.55 -10.91
N GLN A 7 -4.16 22.45 -11.27
CA GLN A 7 -3.25 23.58 -11.46
C GLN A 7 -3.14 24.51 -10.24
N LEU A 8 -3.40 23.99 -9.03
CA LEU A 8 -3.35 24.77 -7.79
C LEU A 8 -1.92 25.23 -7.52
N ALA A 9 -1.72 26.55 -7.40
CA ALA A 9 -0.41 27.13 -7.07
C ALA A 9 -0.13 27.19 -5.56
N ALA A 10 -1.18 27.23 -4.75
CA ALA A 10 -1.10 27.22 -3.28
C ALA A 10 -2.40 26.68 -2.67
N LEU A 11 -2.32 26.23 -1.42
CA LEU A 11 -3.50 25.93 -0.59
C LEU A 11 -3.83 27.15 0.28
N PRO A 12 -5.13 27.46 0.49
CA PRO A 12 -5.54 28.53 1.39
C PRO A 12 -5.25 28.16 2.85
N ALA A 13 -4.92 29.14 3.69
CA ALA A 13 -4.61 28.91 5.11
C ALA A 13 -5.84 28.38 5.89
N GLU A 14 -7.05 28.66 5.41
CA GLU A 14 -8.31 28.20 5.96
C GLU A 14 -8.45 26.67 5.96
N ILE A 15 -7.66 25.96 5.14
CA ILE A 15 -7.64 24.48 5.12
C ILE A 15 -7.24 23.90 6.49
N LEU A 16 -6.50 24.66 7.30
CA LEU A 16 -6.11 24.28 8.66
C LEU A 16 -7.32 24.15 9.60
N GLY A 17 -8.45 24.81 9.27
CA GLY A 17 -9.71 24.65 9.98
C GLY A 17 -10.42 23.31 9.72
N CYS A 18 -10.00 22.56 8.69
CA CYS A 18 -10.56 21.25 8.34
C CYS A 18 -9.99 20.14 9.24
N THR A 19 -10.18 20.23 10.55
CA THR A 19 -9.63 19.27 11.54
C THR A 19 -10.18 17.85 11.40
N ALA A 20 -11.28 17.67 10.66
CA ALA A 20 -11.85 16.37 10.33
C ALA A 20 -11.32 15.78 9.00
N LEU A 21 -10.42 16.47 8.28
CA LEU A 21 -9.89 16.02 6.99
C LEU A 21 -9.03 14.77 7.17
N GLU A 22 -9.43 13.68 6.52
CA GLU A 22 -8.69 12.40 6.53
C GLU A 22 -7.90 12.13 5.26
N LEU A 23 -8.47 12.54 4.12
CA LEU A 23 -7.94 12.23 2.79
C LEU A 23 -7.93 13.46 1.91
N ILE A 24 -6.78 13.76 1.30
CA ILE A 24 -6.64 14.79 0.28
C ILE A 24 -5.66 14.37 -0.82
N ARG A 25 -6.14 14.34 -2.07
CA ARG A 25 -5.31 14.12 -3.26
C ARG A 25 -4.97 15.46 -3.87
N LEU A 26 -3.69 15.79 -3.91
CA LEU A 26 -3.15 17.05 -4.46
C LEU A 26 -2.15 16.79 -5.59
N ALA A 27 -2.09 15.57 -6.12
CA ALA A 27 -1.14 15.21 -7.16
C ALA A 27 -1.29 16.10 -8.42
N ASP A 28 -0.20 16.27 -9.16
CA ASP A 28 -0.13 17.03 -10.42
C ASP A 28 -0.71 18.45 -10.33
N ASN A 29 -0.40 19.17 -9.26
CA ASN A 29 -0.68 20.60 -9.13
C ASN A 29 0.61 21.42 -9.28
N GLN A 30 0.57 22.71 -8.97
CA GLN A 30 1.70 23.64 -9.07
C GLN A 30 2.15 24.12 -7.68
N LEU A 31 1.92 23.32 -6.64
CA LEU A 31 2.22 23.70 -5.26
C LEU A 31 3.74 23.81 -5.07
N THR A 32 4.19 24.93 -4.51
CA THR A 32 5.60 25.13 -4.13
C THR A 32 5.84 25.01 -2.62
N SER A 33 4.77 24.99 -1.82
CA SER A 33 4.79 24.85 -0.37
C SER A 33 3.43 24.38 0.14
N LEU A 34 3.40 23.90 1.39
CA LEU A 34 2.17 23.67 2.16
C LEU A 34 2.02 24.79 3.21
N PRO A 35 0.80 25.12 3.65
CA PRO A 35 0.61 26.00 4.80
C PRO A 35 1.26 25.41 6.07
N ASP A 36 1.87 26.25 6.89
CA ASP A 36 2.40 25.85 8.21
C ASP A 36 1.27 25.24 9.05
N GLY A 37 1.49 24.06 9.63
CA GLY A 37 0.44 23.33 10.36
C GLY A 37 -0.35 22.32 9.53
N PHE A 38 -0.15 22.23 8.22
CA PHE A 38 -0.93 21.34 7.36
C PHE A 38 -0.64 19.86 7.64
N LEU A 39 0.63 19.50 7.89
CA LEU A 39 1.02 18.13 8.18
C LEU A 39 0.66 17.72 9.62
N GLU A 40 0.24 18.67 10.44
CA GLU A 40 -0.21 18.51 11.82
C GLU A 40 -1.73 18.32 11.94
N LEU A 41 -2.46 18.25 10.82
CA LEU A 41 -3.91 18.02 10.84
C LEU A 41 -4.24 16.69 11.55
N PRO A 42 -5.10 16.71 12.59
CA PRO A 42 -5.17 15.62 13.57
C PRO A 42 -5.81 14.34 13.01
N LYS A 43 -6.54 14.43 11.90
CA LYS A 43 -7.16 13.26 11.26
C LYS A 43 -6.57 12.90 9.90
N LEU A 44 -5.60 13.65 9.40
CA LEU A 44 -5.02 13.39 8.07
C LEU A 44 -4.29 12.03 8.10
N ALA A 45 -4.62 11.18 7.12
CA ALA A 45 -4.11 9.82 6.98
C ALA A 45 -3.66 9.50 5.55
N TRP A 46 -4.37 10.02 4.54
CA TRP A 46 -4.05 9.78 3.13
C TRP A 46 -3.80 11.10 2.40
N ILE A 47 -2.59 11.24 1.87
CA ILE A 47 -2.15 12.41 1.14
C ILE A 47 -1.41 11.97 -0.12
N ALA A 48 -1.67 12.65 -1.23
CA ALA A 48 -0.89 12.49 -2.47
C ALA A 48 -0.38 13.86 -2.91
N LEU A 49 0.94 14.01 -3.07
CA LEU A 49 1.59 15.25 -3.49
C LEU A 49 2.42 15.11 -4.77
N ALA A 50 2.54 13.90 -5.34
CA ALA A 50 3.33 13.62 -6.54
C ALA A 50 3.05 14.64 -7.67
N GLY A 51 4.05 14.95 -8.48
CA GLY A 51 3.90 15.91 -9.59
C GLY A 51 3.80 17.39 -9.19
N ASN A 52 3.98 17.75 -7.91
CA ASN A 52 4.10 19.15 -7.50
C ASN A 52 5.56 19.58 -7.32
N PRO A 53 5.90 20.85 -7.63
CA PRO A 53 7.24 21.41 -7.39
C PRO A 53 7.80 21.19 -5.98
N LEU A 54 6.97 21.24 -4.92
CA LEU A 54 7.44 21.07 -3.54
C LEU A 54 8.01 19.67 -3.22
N VAL A 55 7.66 18.65 -3.99
CA VAL A 55 8.13 17.26 -3.82
C VAL A 55 8.89 16.74 -5.05
N MET A 56 9.22 17.62 -6.00
CA MET A 56 10.08 17.24 -7.12
C MET A 56 11.46 16.88 -6.59
N GLN A 57 11.94 15.71 -7.01
CA GLN A 57 13.16 15.12 -6.47
C GLN A 57 14.38 15.96 -6.84
N ALA A 58 15.20 16.29 -5.83
CA ALA A 58 16.52 16.86 -6.05
C ALA A 58 17.56 15.81 -6.46
N THR A 59 17.29 14.52 -6.20
CA THR A 59 18.20 13.40 -6.45
C THR A 59 17.51 12.33 -7.29
N PRO A 60 18.11 11.88 -8.41
CA PRO A 60 17.52 10.89 -9.29
C PRO A 60 17.43 9.52 -8.61
N LEU A 61 16.29 8.84 -8.79
CA LEU A 61 16.10 7.44 -8.40
C LEU A 61 16.87 6.49 -9.33
N PRO A 62 17.12 5.24 -8.89
CA PRO A 62 17.65 4.20 -9.78
C PRO A 62 16.80 4.08 -11.05
N GLU A 63 17.45 4.01 -12.20
CA GLU A 63 16.73 3.88 -13.47
C GLU A 63 15.97 2.53 -13.51
N PRO A 64 14.69 2.53 -13.91
CA PRO A 64 13.92 1.31 -14.10
C PRO A 64 14.58 0.36 -15.11
N ASN A 65 14.42 -0.94 -14.88
CA ASN A 65 14.74 -1.94 -15.89
C ASN A 65 13.69 -1.89 -17.02
N TRP A 66 14.00 -1.18 -18.10
CA TRP A 66 13.09 -1.03 -19.25
C TRP A 66 12.97 -2.32 -20.06
N ILE A 67 11.76 -2.89 -20.07
CA ILE A 67 11.42 -4.12 -20.79
C ILE A 67 10.73 -3.75 -22.11
N GLN A 68 11.11 -4.44 -23.19
CA GLN A 68 10.39 -4.30 -24.46
C GLN A 68 9.09 -5.10 -24.42
N LEU A 69 7.98 -4.46 -24.81
CA LEU A 69 6.67 -5.11 -24.84
C LEU A 69 6.66 -6.39 -25.70
N ALA A 70 7.52 -6.47 -26.74
CA ALA A 70 7.67 -7.65 -27.58
C ALA A 70 8.20 -8.90 -26.84
N HIS A 71 8.77 -8.73 -25.64
CA HIS A 71 9.22 -9.83 -24.79
C HIS A 71 8.14 -10.31 -23.82
N LEU A 72 6.94 -9.72 -23.85
CA LEU A 72 5.82 -10.06 -22.98
C LEU A 72 4.68 -10.64 -23.79
N GLU A 73 4.33 -11.89 -23.52
CA GLU A 73 3.09 -12.49 -23.98
C GLU A 73 1.99 -12.22 -22.95
N LEU A 74 1.09 -11.27 -23.24
CA LEU A 74 -0.03 -10.93 -22.35
C LEU A 74 -1.15 -11.97 -22.48
N ASN A 75 -1.67 -12.42 -21.35
CA ASN A 75 -2.73 -13.41 -21.26
C ASN A 75 -4.00 -12.77 -20.64
N GLU A 76 -4.64 -13.46 -19.69
CA GLU A 76 -5.86 -13.03 -19.04
C GLU A 76 -5.66 -11.77 -18.18
N GLN A 77 -6.71 -10.96 -18.09
CA GLN A 77 -6.76 -9.83 -17.18
C GLN A 77 -7.03 -10.33 -15.75
N LEU A 78 -6.16 -9.95 -14.81
CA LEU A 78 -6.27 -10.28 -13.39
C LEU A 78 -7.11 -9.26 -12.62
N GLY A 79 -7.08 -7.99 -13.04
CA GLY A 79 -7.79 -6.91 -12.37
C GLY A 79 -7.80 -5.60 -13.17
N ALA A 80 -8.67 -4.67 -12.78
CA ALA A 80 -8.70 -3.32 -13.32
C ALA A 80 -9.07 -2.31 -12.24
N GLY A 81 -8.38 -1.16 -12.22
CA GLY A 81 -8.60 -0.06 -11.29
C GLY A 81 -8.37 1.31 -11.93
N GLY A 82 -8.30 2.34 -11.09
CA GLY A 82 -8.03 3.73 -11.48
C GLY A 82 -6.67 3.88 -12.17
N GLY A 83 -5.66 3.17 -11.68
CA GLY A 83 -4.31 3.15 -12.27
C GLY A 83 -4.19 2.38 -13.58
N GLY A 84 -5.07 1.43 -13.88
CA GLY A 84 -5.07 0.73 -15.16
C GLY A 84 -5.48 -0.74 -15.11
N PHE A 85 -4.94 -1.54 -16.03
CA PHE A 85 -5.30 -2.94 -16.22
C PHE A 85 -4.13 -3.85 -15.89
N VAL A 86 -4.35 -4.83 -15.02
CA VAL A 86 -3.35 -5.82 -14.64
C VAL A 86 -3.62 -7.11 -15.41
N HIS A 87 -2.63 -7.58 -16.15
CA HIS A 87 -2.70 -8.82 -16.92
C HIS A 87 -1.68 -9.83 -16.41
N ARG A 88 -2.01 -11.11 -16.48
CA ARG A 88 -1.00 -12.17 -16.41
C ARG A 88 -0.19 -12.13 -17.70
N ALA A 89 1.11 -12.37 -17.62
CA ALA A 89 1.96 -12.49 -18.80
C ALA A 89 3.09 -13.49 -18.60
N ILE A 90 3.69 -13.92 -19.71
CA ILE A 90 4.95 -14.65 -19.74
C ILE A 90 6.04 -13.72 -20.27
N TRP A 91 7.11 -13.54 -19.49
CA TRP A 91 8.26 -12.73 -19.86
C TRP A 91 9.42 -13.61 -20.33
N SER A 92 9.80 -13.44 -21.60
CA SER A 92 10.97 -14.10 -22.19
C SER A 92 12.22 -13.24 -22.01
N ARG A 93 13.18 -13.65 -21.18
CA ARG A 93 14.42 -12.90 -20.95
C ARG A 93 15.42 -13.15 -22.07
N SER A 94 15.66 -12.13 -22.91
CA SER A 94 16.63 -12.13 -24.04
C SER A 94 16.34 -13.21 -25.11
N GLN A 95 17.04 -13.13 -26.26
CA GLN A 95 16.78 -13.99 -27.42
C GLN A 95 16.57 -15.45 -27.01
N PRO A 96 15.46 -16.10 -27.38
CA PRO A 96 15.16 -17.45 -26.95
C PRO A 96 16.28 -18.37 -27.42
N THR A 97 17.12 -18.80 -26.49
CA THR A 97 17.84 -20.05 -26.65
C THR A 97 16.77 -21.13 -26.57
N ASP A 98 16.74 -22.03 -27.56
CA ASP A 98 15.77 -23.13 -27.60
C ASP A 98 15.75 -23.85 -26.24
N GLY A 99 14.65 -23.70 -25.49
CA GLY A 99 14.40 -24.44 -24.24
C GLY A 99 14.27 -23.62 -22.94
N GLU A 100 14.50 -22.31 -22.89
CA GLU A 100 14.19 -21.53 -21.68
C GLU A 100 12.71 -21.20 -21.57
N ALA A 101 12.06 -21.72 -20.52
CA ALA A 101 10.68 -21.38 -20.20
C ALA A 101 10.60 -19.92 -19.70
N GLY A 102 9.72 -19.12 -20.29
CA GLY A 102 9.51 -17.73 -19.88
C GLY A 102 9.03 -17.61 -18.43
N MET A 103 9.36 -16.48 -17.79
CA MET A 103 9.01 -16.18 -16.41
C MET A 103 7.56 -15.66 -16.31
N PRO A 104 6.67 -16.28 -15.52
CA PRO A 104 5.35 -15.71 -15.25
C PRO A 104 5.46 -14.40 -14.49
N VAL A 105 4.78 -13.37 -14.97
CA VAL A 105 4.77 -12.01 -14.40
C VAL A 105 3.35 -11.43 -14.43
N ALA A 106 3.12 -10.41 -13.61
CA ALA A 106 1.95 -9.54 -13.75
C ALA A 106 2.35 -8.25 -14.46
N VAL A 107 1.54 -7.77 -15.40
CA VAL A 107 1.81 -6.55 -16.16
C VAL A 107 0.69 -5.54 -15.89
N LYS A 108 1.00 -4.46 -15.15
CA LYS A 108 0.09 -3.32 -14.95
C LYS A 108 0.31 -2.35 -16.11
N LEU A 109 -0.62 -2.28 -17.04
CA LEU A 109 -0.64 -1.28 -18.11
C LEU A 109 -1.43 -0.07 -17.62
N PHE A 110 -0.80 1.09 -17.64
CA PHE A 110 -1.45 2.32 -17.20
C PHE A 110 -2.46 2.80 -18.24
N ARG A 111 -3.53 3.45 -17.77
CA ARG A 111 -4.43 4.20 -18.66
C ARG A 111 -3.70 5.42 -19.21
N ASP A 112 -4.27 6.04 -20.24
CA ASP A 112 -3.73 7.29 -20.77
C ASP A 112 -3.60 8.32 -19.63
N ALA A 113 -2.50 9.06 -19.57
CA ALA A 113 -2.17 9.98 -18.48
C ALA A 113 -3.28 11.03 -18.28
N ALA A 114 -4.03 11.37 -19.33
CA ALA A 114 -5.20 12.24 -19.25
C ALA A 114 -6.38 11.68 -18.42
N THR A 115 -6.35 10.40 -18.05
CA THR A 115 -7.44 9.69 -17.35
C THR A 115 -7.05 9.12 -15.99
N VAL A 116 -5.78 9.27 -15.58
CA VAL A 116 -5.31 8.77 -14.29
C VAL A 116 -5.66 9.77 -13.19
N THR A 117 -6.31 9.28 -12.12
CA THR A 117 -6.83 10.10 -11.03
C THR A 117 -5.82 10.41 -9.94
N ASP A 118 -4.71 9.67 -9.90
CA ASP A 118 -3.81 9.62 -8.74
C ASP A 118 -2.39 10.15 -9.03
N GLY A 119 -2.06 10.47 -10.29
CA GLY A 119 -0.78 11.10 -10.65
C GLY A 119 -0.27 10.72 -12.05
N ASP A 120 0.86 11.31 -12.46
CA ASP A 120 1.64 10.84 -13.63
C ASP A 120 2.17 9.41 -13.37
N PRO A 121 1.85 8.43 -14.25
CA PRO A 121 2.35 7.06 -14.17
C PRO A 121 3.87 6.90 -14.01
N MET A 122 4.65 7.89 -14.45
CA MET A 122 6.10 7.87 -14.25
C MET A 122 6.51 7.89 -12.78
N HIS A 123 5.75 8.56 -11.91
CA HIS A 123 6.07 8.56 -10.47
C HIS A 123 5.94 7.16 -9.87
N GLU A 124 4.90 6.41 -10.25
CA GLU A 124 4.70 5.03 -9.80
C GLU A 124 5.82 4.12 -10.33
N ILE A 125 6.27 4.33 -11.58
CA ILE A 125 7.40 3.61 -12.17
C ILE A 125 8.69 3.85 -11.40
N ASP A 126 9.03 5.11 -11.16
CA ASP A 126 10.31 5.48 -10.56
C ASP A 126 10.38 5.01 -9.10
N LEU A 127 9.32 5.25 -8.32
CA LEU A 127 9.26 4.83 -6.92
C LEU A 127 9.16 3.32 -6.77
N GLY A 128 8.29 2.68 -7.56
CA GLY A 128 8.12 1.22 -7.53
C GLY A 128 9.42 0.49 -7.86
N SER A 129 10.18 0.99 -8.85
CA SER A 129 11.47 0.42 -9.25
C SER A 129 12.56 0.57 -8.19
N ALA A 130 12.44 1.56 -7.30
CA ALA A 130 13.38 1.80 -6.22
C ALA A 130 13.11 0.95 -4.95
N LEU A 131 12.02 0.18 -4.91
CA LEU A 131 11.57 -0.59 -3.75
C LEU A 131 11.92 -2.08 -3.88
N GLN A 132 12.53 -2.63 -2.83
CA GLN A 132 12.85 -4.06 -2.73
C GLN A 132 12.62 -4.51 -1.29
N HIS A 133 11.51 -5.21 -1.06
CA HIS A 133 11.12 -5.67 0.27
C HIS A 133 10.20 -6.90 0.16
N PRO A 134 10.33 -7.92 1.02
CA PRO A 134 9.49 -9.12 0.96
C PRO A 134 7.98 -8.83 1.03
N ASN A 135 7.59 -7.81 1.79
CA ASN A 135 6.19 -7.39 1.95
C ASN A 135 5.74 -6.27 1.00
N VAL A 136 6.49 -6.01 -0.07
CA VAL A 136 6.09 -5.12 -1.18
C VAL A 136 5.96 -5.96 -2.44
N ILE A 137 4.96 -5.68 -3.29
CA ILE A 137 4.88 -6.29 -4.61
C ILE A 137 6.08 -5.82 -5.43
N GLN A 138 6.97 -6.76 -5.76
CA GLN A 138 8.24 -6.46 -6.40
C GLN A 138 8.04 -6.00 -7.84
N VAL A 139 8.57 -4.82 -8.16
CA VAL A 139 8.77 -4.37 -9.54
C VAL A 139 9.99 -5.06 -10.13
N LEU A 140 9.79 -5.77 -11.24
CA LEU A 140 10.82 -6.48 -12.02
C LEU A 140 11.33 -5.65 -13.20
N GLY A 141 10.51 -4.71 -13.68
CA GLY A 141 10.86 -3.76 -14.71
C GLY A 141 9.68 -2.86 -15.09
N ALA A 142 9.89 -2.00 -16.08
CA ALA A 142 8.92 -1.02 -16.54
C ALA A 142 8.79 -1.05 -18.07
N LEU A 143 7.66 -0.58 -18.55
CA LEU A 143 7.36 -0.42 -19.98
C LEU A 143 7.36 1.06 -20.31
N ALA A 144 8.06 1.44 -21.37
CA ALA A 144 8.09 2.81 -21.87
C ALA A 144 6.85 3.14 -22.72
N LYS A 145 6.72 4.42 -23.12
CA LYS A 145 5.74 4.85 -24.12
C LYS A 145 5.89 4.03 -25.43
N PRO A 146 4.80 3.76 -26.17
CA PRO A 146 3.46 4.36 -26.05
C PRO A 146 2.53 3.67 -25.03
N LYS A 147 2.91 2.54 -24.44
CA LYS A 147 2.11 1.81 -23.45
C LYS A 147 2.88 1.73 -22.13
N PRO A 148 2.89 2.81 -21.33
CA PRO A 148 3.60 2.82 -20.07
C PRO A 148 2.99 1.78 -19.11
N GLY A 149 3.82 1.16 -18.30
CA GLY A 149 3.38 0.11 -17.39
C GLY A 149 4.49 -0.43 -16.51
N LEU A 150 4.10 -1.33 -15.61
CA LEU A 150 4.98 -2.04 -14.71
C LEU A 150 4.93 -3.54 -14.98
N VAL A 151 6.09 -4.19 -14.93
CA VAL A 151 6.23 -5.64 -14.87
C VAL A 151 6.54 -6.01 -13.43
N LEU A 152 5.63 -6.76 -12.82
CA LEU A 152 5.59 -7.09 -11.40
C LEU A 152 5.78 -8.59 -11.20
N GLU A 153 6.18 -8.99 -9.99
CA GLU A 153 6.08 -10.39 -9.59
C GLU A 153 4.63 -10.89 -9.73
N LEU A 154 4.46 -12.11 -10.22
CA LEU A 154 3.14 -12.72 -10.29
C LEU A 154 2.81 -13.39 -8.95
N LEU A 155 1.75 -12.91 -8.30
CA LEU A 155 1.16 -13.57 -7.15
C LEU A 155 0.13 -14.59 -7.65
N SER A 156 0.28 -15.86 -7.26
CA SER A 156 -0.70 -16.91 -7.63
C SER A 156 -2.04 -16.63 -6.94
N LEU A 157 -2.96 -15.99 -7.66
CA LEU A 157 -4.30 -15.65 -7.16
C LEU A 157 -5.19 -16.89 -7.09
N LYS A 158 -6.12 -16.92 -6.13
CA LYS A 158 -7.20 -17.91 -6.12
C LYS A 158 -8.26 -17.52 -7.14
N GLN A 159 -8.61 -18.41 -8.08
CA GLN A 159 -9.75 -18.18 -8.96
C GLN A 159 -11.05 -18.46 -8.20
N PRO A 160 -12.18 -17.78 -8.51
CA PRO A 160 -13.49 -18.07 -7.91
C PRO A 160 -13.95 -19.53 -8.11
N SER A 161 -13.43 -20.20 -9.14
CA SER A 161 -13.70 -21.61 -9.45
C SER A 161 -12.85 -22.60 -8.66
N ASP A 162 -11.80 -22.16 -7.96
CA ASP A 162 -10.93 -23.03 -7.20
C ASP A 162 -11.64 -23.43 -5.91
N ALA A 163 -12.25 -24.63 -5.94
CA ALA A 163 -12.80 -25.26 -4.75
C ALA A 163 -11.72 -25.33 -3.65
N ASP A 164 -12.13 -25.24 -2.39
CA ASP A 164 -11.29 -25.41 -1.19
C ASP A 164 -10.76 -26.85 -1.05
N THR A 165 -10.05 -27.38 -2.05
CA THR A 165 -9.35 -28.67 -1.96
C THR A 165 -7.95 -28.41 -1.45
N ASP A 166 -7.88 -28.30 -0.13
CA ASP A 166 -6.77 -27.86 0.71
C ASP A 166 -5.72 -28.98 0.91
N ALA A 167 -5.07 -29.43 -0.17
CA ALA A 167 -4.04 -30.47 -0.07
C ALA A 167 -2.93 -30.31 -1.12
N GLY A 168 -1.91 -29.48 -0.85
CA GLY A 168 -0.59 -29.78 -1.40
C GLY A 168 0.32 -28.65 -1.89
N ALA A 169 0.00 -27.37 -1.74
CA ALA A 169 0.96 -26.30 -2.04
C ALA A 169 1.23 -25.44 -0.80
N ALA A 170 2.43 -25.56 -0.25
CA ALA A 170 2.95 -24.69 0.82
C ALA A 170 3.08 -23.21 0.37
N THR A 171 2.86 -22.93 -0.92
CA THR A 171 2.72 -21.58 -1.50
C THR A 171 1.22 -21.30 -1.67
N GLY A 172 0.58 -20.80 -0.63
CA GLY A 172 -0.86 -20.51 -0.64
C GLY A 172 -1.28 -19.49 -1.70
N SER A 173 -2.55 -19.53 -2.08
CA SER A 173 -3.16 -18.57 -3.00
C SER A 173 -3.26 -17.18 -2.36
N TRP A 174 -2.94 -16.15 -3.13
CA TRP A 174 -3.09 -14.75 -2.73
C TRP A 174 -4.51 -14.25 -3.00
N LYS A 175 -4.97 -13.31 -2.18
CA LYS A 175 -6.20 -12.54 -2.37
C LYS A 175 -6.00 -11.10 -1.93
N GLU A 176 -6.84 -10.20 -2.42
CA GLU A 176 -6.94 -8.84 -1.85
C GLU A 176 -7.40 -8.94 -0.40
N LEU A 177 -6.81 -8.13 0.49
CA LEU A 177 -7.13 -8.14 1.91
C LEU A 177 -8.52 -7.54 2.18
N GLY A 178 -8.86 -6.48 1.46
CA GLY A 178 -10.14 -5.79 1.55
C GLY A 178 -10.66 -5.38 0.16
N LEU A 179 -11.84 -4.79 0.17
CA LEU A 179 -12.50 -4.15 -0.96
C LEU A 179 -12.46 -2.63 -0.74
N PRO A 180 -12.48 -1.81 -1.80
CA PRO A 180 -12.39 -0.37 -1.67
C PRO A 180 -13.53 0.23 -0.82
N PRO A 181 -13.37 1.47 -0.34
CA PRO A 181 -14.42 2.17 0.39
C PRO A 181 -15.68 2.35 -0.46
N ASN A 182 -16.83 2.48 0.19
CA ASN A 182 -18.10 2.77 -0.47
C ASN A 182 -18.77 4.01 0.14
N PHE A 183 -19.97 4.36 -0.32
CA PHE A 183 -20.70 5.54 0.17
C PHE A 183 -21.06 5.47 1.66
N ASP A 184 -21.15 4.27 2.25
CA ASP A 184 -21.48 4.09 3.66
C ASP A 184 -20.24 4.24 4.55
N THR A 185 -19.11 3.67 4.12
CA THR A 185 -17.85 3.69 4.88
C THR A 185 -16.99 4.93 4.62
N CYS A 186 -17.28 5.66 3.54
CA CYS A 186 -16.58 6.86 3.09
C CYS A 186 -15.08 6.66 2.82
N THR A 187 -14.26 6.69 3.88
CA THR A 187 -12.80 6.58 3.84
C THR A 187 -12.28 5.24 4.33
N ARG A 188 -13.16 4.35 4.82
CA ARG A 188 -12.79 3.03 5.36
C ARG A 188 -13.04 1.92 4.36
N ASP A 189 -12.17 0.93 4.33
CA ASP A 189 -12.32 -0.21 3.42
C ASP A 189 -13.46 -1.12 3.85
N THR A 190 -13.98 -1.84 2.86
CA THR A 190 -14.99 -2.87 3.08
C THR A 190 -14.34 -4.26 2.97
N TYR A 191 -15.05 -5.29 3.41
CA TYR A 191 -14.54 -6.65 3.40
C TYR A 191 -15.65 -7.60 2.97
N ALA A 192 -15.27 -8.70 2.32
CA ALA A 192 -16.22 -9.76 2.00
C ALA A 192 -16.89 -10.28 3.28
N GLU A 193 -18.18 -10.61 3.18
CA GLU A 193 -18.96 -11.12 4.31
C GLU A 193 -18.29 -12.36 4.91
N GLY A 194 -18.23 -12.42 6.24
CA GLY A 194 -17.59 -13.52 6.96
C GLY A 194 -16.05 -13.51 6.95
N THR A 195 -15.39 -12.46 6.45
CA THR A 195 -13.92 -12.35 6.54
C THR A 195 -13.47 -12.37 8.00
N ARG A 196 -12.62 -13.34 8.33
CA ARG A 196 -12.04 -13.53 9.67
C ARG A 196 -10.55 -13.86 9.60
N PHE A 197 -9.84 -13.51 10.66
CA PHE A 197 -8.42 -13.78 10.83
C PHE A 197 -8.18 -14.54 12.13
N THR A 198 -7.29 -15.54 12.06
CA THR A 198 -6.67 -16.03 13.28
C THR A 198 -5.75 -14.93 13.83
N LEU A 199 -5.60 -14.87 15.15
CA LEU A 199 -4.72 -13.88 15.78
C LEU A 199 -3.28 -13.93 15.24
N PRO A 200 -2.63 -15.10 15.05
CA PRO A 200 -1.30 -15.16 14.44
C PRO A 200 -1.24 -14.59 13.01
N ALA A 201 -2.27 -14.86 12.18
CA ALA A 201 -2.32 -14.32 10.83
C ALA A 201 -2.50 -12.79 10.84
N ALA A 202 -3.32 -12.26 11.75
CA ALA A 202 -3.48 -10.80 11.93
C ALA A 202 -2.18 -10.12 12.38
N ILE A 203 -1.44 -10.71 13.32
CA ILE A 203 -0.14 -10.19 13.76
C ILE A 203 0.87 -10.24 12.59
N SER A 204 0.92 -11.35 11.86
CA SER A 204 1.80 -11.50 10.67
C SER A 204 1.51 -10.43 9.61
N LEU A 205 0.22 -10.20 9.33
CA LEU A 205 -0.27 -9.17 8.42
C LEU A 205 0.19 -7.77 8.85
N LEU A 206 -0.15 -7.37 10.08
CA LEU A 206 0.15 -6.03 10.57
C LEU A 206 1.66 -5.79 10.63
N ARG A 207 2.43 -6.80 11.04
CA ARG A 207 3.90 -6.73 11.08
C ARG A 207 4.50 -6.56 9.68
N GLY A 208 4.03 -7.33 8.70
CA GLY A 208 4.55 -7.24 7.33
C GLY A 208 4.20 -5.91 6.66
N VAL A 209 3.00 -5.37 6.89
CA VAL A 209 2.62 -4.03 6.41
C VAL A 209 3.46 -2.95 7.08
N ALA A 210 3.64 -3.01 8.40
CA ALA A 210 4.50 -2.06 9.12
C ALA A 210 5.95 -2.11 8.63
N ALA A 211 6.50 -3.30 8.36
CA ALA A 211 7.84 -3.48 7.81
C ALA A 211 7.97 -2.91 6.39
N ALA A 212 6.96 -3.12 5.53
CA ALA A 212 6.91 -2.50 4.20
C ALA A 212 6.94 -0.97 4.30
N CYS A 213 6.09 -0.37 5.14
CA CYS A 213 6.03 1.08 5.30
C CYS A 213 7.33 1.63 5.92
N ALA A 214 7.92 0.96 6.91
CA ALA A 214 9.24 1.32 7.45
C ALA A 214 10.32 1.37 6.35
N HIS A 215 10.29 0.41 5.41
CA HIS A 215 11.21 0.40 4.27
C HIS A 215 10.99 1.57 3.32
N LEU A 216 9.73 1.93 3.04
CA LEU A 216 9.39 3.11 2.23
C LEU A 216 9.90 4.40 2.88
N HIS A 217 9.59 4.61 4.16
CA HIS A 217 9.98 5.82 4.89
C HIS A 217 11.49 5.93 5.10
N ALA A 218 12.22 4.81 5.24
CA ALA A 218 13.67 4.80 5.26
C ALA A 218 14.30 5.32 3.95
N LYS A 219 13.58 5.26 2.83
CA LYS A 219 13.96 5.84 1.54
C LYS A 219 13.39 7.25 1.32
N GLY A 220 12.61 7.77 2.28
CA GLY A 220 11.92 9.05 2.17
C GLY A 220 10.68 9.03 1.28
N PHE A 221 10.10 7.84 1.07
CA PHE A 221 8.86 7.66 0.31
C PHE A 221 7.71 7.37 1.25
N THR A 222 6.53 7.84 0.88
CA THR A 222 5.26 7.41 1.49
C THR A 222 4.47 6.64 0.45
N HIS A 223 3.63 5.71 0.88
CA HIS A 223 2.70 5.05 -0.04
C HIS A 223 1.59 6.02 -0.47
N GLY A 224 1.11 6.86 0.45
CA GLY A 224 0.07 7.86 0.20
C GLY A 224 -1.34 7.29 0.00
N ASP A 225 -1.48 5.96 -0.09
CA ASP A 225 -2.74 5.24 -0.32
C ASP A 225 -2.77 3.90 0.41
N LEU A 226 -2.24 3.86 1.64
CA LEU A 226 -2.17 2.65 2.44
C LEU A 226 -3.58 2.19 2.85
N TYR A 227 -4.04 1.11 2.23
CA TYR A 227 -5.37 0.54 2.41
C TYR A 227 -5.33 -1.00 2.38
N ALA A 228 -6.42 -1.62 2.84
CA ALA A 228 -6.58 -3.06 2.74
C ALA A 228 -6.77 -3.51 1.30
N HIS A 229 -7.51 -2.78 0.46
CA HIS A 229 -7.68 -3.12 -0.96
C HIS A 229 -6.38 -2.99 -1.78
N ASN A 230 -5.40 -2.22 -1.29
CA ASN A 230 -4.06 -2.11 -1.87
C ASN A 230 -3.05 -3.12 -1.26
N THR A 231 -3.52 -4.04 -0.41
CA THR A 231 -2.70 -5.07 0.22
C THR A 231 -3.17 -6.47 -0.18
N MET A 232 -2.25 -7.27 -0.70
CA MET A 232 -2.46 -8.69 -0.96
C MET A 232 -2.13 -9.50 0.29
N ILE A 233 -2.90 -10.56 0.57
CA ILE A 233 -2.69 -11.44 1.71
C ILE A 233 -2.74 -12.91 1.32
N ARG A 234 -1.83 -13.69 1.90
CA ARG A 234 -1.82 -15.16 1.84
C ARG A 234 -2.48 -15.76 3.08
N LYS A 235 -2.93 -17.02 3.01
CA LYS A 235 -3.67 -17.72 4.09
C LYS A 235 -2.95 -17.72 5.45
N ASP A 236 -1.62 -17.70 5.48
CA ASP A 236 -0.79 -17.65 6.68
C ASP A 236 -0.60 -16.22 7.24
N GLY A 237 -1.25 -15.24 6.63
CA GLY A 237 -1.18 -13.84 7.04
C GLY A 237 -0.01 -13.06 6.43
N GLU A 238 0.78 -13.66 5.53
CA GLU A 238 1.84 -12.91 4.84
C GLU A 238 1.23 -11.83 3.93
N PRO A 239 1.61 -10.54 4.11
CA PRO A 239 1.13 -9.47 3.25
C PRO A 239 2.13 -9.09 2.17
N LYS A 240 1.60 -8.55 1.07
CA LYS A 240 2.34 -7.78 0.08
C LYS A 240 1.56 -6.51 -0.27
N VAL A 241 2.15 -5.36 0.07
CA VAL A 241 1.62 -4.04 -0.22
C VAL A 241 1.95 -3.66 -1.66
N GLY A 242 0.98 -3.13 -2.40
CA GLY A 242 1.14 -2.69 -3.78
C GLY A 242 0.33 -1.44 -4.09
N ASP A 243 0.27 -1.09 -5.37
CA ASP A 243 -0.37 0.13 -5.88
C ASP A 243 0.22 1.45 -5.33
N PHE A 244 1.34 1.86 -5.91
CA PHE A 244 2.07 3.06 -5.49
C PHE A 244 1.65 4.31 -6.29
N GLY A 245 0.44 4.33 -6.84
CA GLY A 245 -0.03 5.43 -7.69
C GLY A 245 -0.05 6.80 -6.99
N ALA A 246 -0.32 6.80 -5.68
CA ALA A 246 -0.30 8.02 -4.85
C ALA A 246 1.04 8.29 -4.15
N ALA A 247 2.02 7.41 -4.33
CA ALA A 247 3.28 7.49 -3.62
C ALA A 247 4.08 8.71 -4.08
N PHE A 248 4.82 9.31 -3.16
CA PHE A 248 5.70 10.42 -3.49
C PHE A 248 6.94 10.44 -2.58
N ASN A 249 8.00 11.06 -3.08
CA ASN A 249 9.21 11.34 -2.31
C ASN A 249 9.01 12.65 -1.53
N TYR A 250 9.06 12.57 -0.21
CA TYR A 250 8.84 13.73 0.66
C TYR A 250 10.15 14.30 1.25
N THR A 251 11.33 13.80 0.83
CA THR A 251 12.61 14.40 1.26
C THR A 251 12.77 15.86 0.88
N PRO A 252 12.25 16.37 -0.27
CA PRO A 252 12.39 17.79 -0.62
C PRO A 252 11.62 18.73 0.32
N LEU A 253 10.70 18.22 1.16
CA LEU A 253 9.96 19.02 2.14
C LEU A 253 10.83 19.49 3.32
N GLY A 254 12.03 18.91 3.48
CA GLY A 254 12.96 19.23 4.55
C GLY A 254 12.81 18.36 5.80
N GLU A 255 13.84 18.36 6.64
CA GLU A 255 13.97 17.45 7.79
C GLU A 255 12.82 17.54 8.80
N ALA A 256 12.23 18.73 8.97
CA ALA A 256 11.12 18.95 9.89
C ALA A 256 9.83 18.23 9.44
N ALA A 257 9.63 18.06 8.14
CA ALA A 257 8.45 17.41 7.58
C ALA A 257 8.53 15.88 7.62
N LEU A 258 9.75 15.30 7.62
CA LEU A 258 9.95 13.86 7.53
C LEU A 258 9.17 13.05 8.59
N PRO A 259 9.26 13.35 9.90
CA PRO A 259 8.49 12.62 10.88
C PRO A 259 6.98 12.86 10.74
N LEU A 260 6.54 14.07 10.36
CA LEU A 260 5.11 14.37 10.23
C LEU A 260 4.45 13.56 9.11
N VAL A 261 5.11 13.45 7.94
CA VAL A 261 4.60 12.66 6.82
C VAL A 261 4.52 11.18 7.18
N GLU A 262 5.54 10.62 7.84
CA GLU A 262 5.49 9.25 8.35
C GLU A 262 4.29 9.05 9.29
N ARG A 263 4.08 9.99 10.21
CA ARG A 263 3.01 9.92 11.22
C ARG A 263 1.61 10.11 10.64
N ILE A 264 1.47 10.77 9.50
CA ILE A 264 0.22 10.78 8.72
C ILE A 264 -0.08 9.36 8.22
N GLU A 265 0.88 8.70 7.57
CA GLU A 265 0.71 7.34 7.06
C GLU A 265 0.53 6.29 8.17
N VAL A 266 1.14 6.50 9.34
CA VAL A 266 0.87 5.69 10.55
C VAL A 266 -0.60 5.74 10.95
N ARG A 267 -1.31 6.87 10.75
CA ARG A 267 -2.75 6.90 11.02
C ARG A 267 -3.53 6.02 10.05
N ALA A 268 -3.17 6.00 8.77
CA ALA A 268 -3.76 5.07 7.80
C ALA A 268 -3.55 3.61 8.23
N PHE A 269 -2.35 3.29 8.71
CA PHE A 269 -2.07 1.98 9.32
C PHE A 269 -2.95 1.72 10.56
N GLY A 270 -3.19 2.72 11.41
CA GLY A 270 -4.13 2.61 12.54
C GLY A 270 -5.55 2.23 12.11
N CYS A 271 -6.05 2.82 11.02
CA CYS A 271 -7.34 2.43 10.44
C CYS A 271 -7.35 0.96 9.98
N LEU A 272 -6.27 0.49 9.37
CA LEU A 272 -6.12 -0.92 9.00
C LEU A 272 -6.06 -1.84 10.25
N VAL A 273 -5.36 -1.43 11.30
CA VAL A 273 -5.29 -2.18 12.57
C VAL A 273 -6.69 -2.37 13.15
N GLU A 274 -7.50 -1.31 13.25
CA GLU A 274 -8.89 -1.42 13.71
C GLU A 274 -9.70 -2.41 12.88
N GLU A 275 -9.64 -2.29 11.54
CA GLU A 275 -10.37 -3.15 10.61
C GLU A 275 -9.98 -4.62 10.77
N VAL A 276 -8.68 -4.90 10.89
CA VAL A 276 -8.15 -6.25 11.07
C VAL A 276 -8.56 -6.81 12.44
N VAL A 277 -8.39 -6.04 13.52
CA VAL A 277 -8.65 -6.49 14.90
C VAL A 277 -10.14 -6.78 15.14
N GLU A 278 -11.05 -6.01 14.54
CA GLU A 278 -12.49 -6.28 14.56
C GLU A 278 -12.82 -7.66 13.95
N ARG A 279 -11.99 -8.13 13.01
CA ARG A 279 -12.15 -9.40 12.29
C ARG A 279 -11.31 -10.53 12.86
N VAL A 280 -10.60 -10.32 13.97
CA VAL A 280 -9.88 -11.40 14.67
C VAL A 280 -10.87 -12.27 15.43
N ASP A 281 -10.87 -13.57 15.11
CA ASP A 281 -11.69 -14.57 15.79
C ASP A 281 -11.53 -14.50 17.31
N GLU A 282 -12.64 -14.63 18.04
CA GLU A 282 -12.54 -14.83 19.48
C GLU A 282 -11.90 -16.20 19.77
N ALA A 283 -11.12 -16.29 20.84
CA ALA A 283 -10.50 -17.53 21.27
C ALA A 283 -11.59 -18.59 21.51
N GLY A 284 -11.75 -19.51 20.55
CA GLY A 284 -12.86 -20.46 20.51
C GLY A 284 -12.88 -21.41 21.71
N GLU A 285 -14.00 -22.09 21.92
CA GLU A 285 -14.14 -23.13 22.96
C GLU A 285 -13.09 -24.26 22.84
N GLY A 286 -12.47 -24.42 21.66
CA GLY A 286 -11.48 -25.45 21.34
C GLY A 286 -10.01 -25.19 21.73
N GLU A 287 -9.64 -24.01 22.24
CA GLU A 287 -8.31 -23.84 22.86
C GLU A 287 -8.28 -24.62 24.18
N LYS A 288 -7.39 -25.64 24.24
CA LYS A 288 -7.41 -26.69 25.26
C LYS A 288 -7.05 -26.19 26.66
N LEU A 289 -6.45 -25.01 26.80
CA LEU A 289 -5.94 -24.50 28.07
C LEU A 289 -6.33 -23.03 28.29
N VAL A 290 -6.86 -22.71 29.47
CA VAL A 290 -7.28 -21.35 29.89
C VAL A 290 -6.16 -20.31 29.70
N SER A 291 -4.89 -20.72 29.87
CA SER A 291 -3.74 -19.84 29.68
C SER A 291 -3.51 -19.40 28.23
N GLU A 292 -3.84 -20.24 27.24
CA GLU A 292 -3.71 -19.90 25.81
C GLU A 292 -4.75 -18.82 25.44
N LYS A 293 -5.99 -18.99 25.91
CA LYS A 293 -7.07 -18.00 25.75
C LYS A 293 -6.72 -16.65 26.36
N LEU A 294 -6.17 -16.65 27.57
CA LEU A 294 -5.73 -15.43 28.25
C LEU A 294 -4.60 -14.73 27.49
N LEU A 295 -3.64 -15.48 26.96
CA LEU A 295 -2.55 -14.93 26.17
C LEU A 295 -3.05 -14.34 24.85
N ALA A 296 -3.93 -15.05 24.14
CA ALA A 296 -4.53 -14.57 22.90
C ALA A 296 -5.32 -13.26 23.13
N LYS A 297 -6.09 -13.21 24.23
CA LYS A 297 -6.80 -11.99 24.64
C LYS A 297 -5.84 -10.84 24.92
N ALA A 298 -4.79 -11.07 25.70
CA ALA A 298 -3.80 -10.04 26.02
C ALA A 298 -3.10 -9.49 24.77
N LYS A 299 -2.74 -10.36 23.81
CA LYS A 299 -2.17 -9.95 22.52
C LYS A 299 -3.16 -9.14 21.68
N LYS A 300 -4.43 -9.54 21.62
CA LYS A 300 -5.48 -8.76 20.94
C LYS A 300 -5.65 -7.37 21.58
N GLU A 301 -5.61 -7.27 22.91
CA GLU A 301 -5.65 -5.99 23.62
C GLU A 301 -4.43 -5.11 23.32
N VAL A 302 -3.24 -5.69 23.09
CA VAL A 302 -2.07 -4.92 22.62
C VAL A 302 -2.35 -4.34 21.23
N LEU A 303 -2.89 -5.13 20.30
CA LEU A 303 -3.21 -4.63 18.95
C LEU A 303 -4.25 -3.49 18.97
N VAL A 304 -5.26 -3.57 19.83
CA VAL A 304 -6.23 -2.47 20.02
C VAL A 304 -5.52 -1.20 20.47
N ARG A 305 -4.68 -1.28 21.51
CA ARG A 305 -3.94 -0.11 22.00
C ARG A 305 -2.98 0.47 20.95
N LEU A 306 -2.33 -0.39 20.18
CA LEU A 306 -1.46 0.01 19.08
C LEU A 306 -2.24 0.82 18.03
N GLY A 307 -3.44 0.34 17.66
CA GLY A 307 -4.35 1.05 16.76
C GLY A 307 -4.74 2.43 17.30
N GLU A 308 -5.13 2.51 18.58
CA GLU A 308 -5.45 3.78 19.26
C GLU A 308 -4.27 4.77 19.25
N GLN A 309 -3.06 4.31 19.52
CA GLN A 309 -1.84 5.13 19.46
C GLN A 309 -1.54 5.64 18.05
N CYS A 310 -1.74 4.81 17.02
CA CYS A 310 -1.59 5.22 15.63
C CYS A 310 -2.56 6.36 15.24
N MET A 311 -3.69 6.47 15.93
CA MET A 311 -4.73 7.47 15.66
C MET A 311 -4.72 8.66 16.63
N ALA A 312 -3.65 8.84 17.41
CA ALA A 312 -3.49 9.98 18.31
C ALA A 312 -3.72 11.32 17.57
N GLY A 313 -4.41 12.25 18.24
CA GLY A 313 -4.76 13.56 17.67
C GLY A 313 -3.55 14.47 17.47
N VAL A 314 -2.52 14.34 18.32
CA VAL A 314 -1.23 14.99 18.11
C VAL A 314 -0.39 14.10 17.21
N VAL A 315 -0.04 14.60 16.02
CA VAL A 315 0.63 13.80 14.98
C VAL A 315 1.94 13.16 15.47
N LEU A 316 2.76 13.91 16.21
CA LEU A 316 4.04 13.41 16.72
C LEU A 316 3.92 12.45 17.93
N GLU A 317 2.75 12.29 18.53
CA GLU A 317 2.51 11.28 19.57
C GLU A 317 2.27 9.88 18.99
N ARG A 318 1.95 9.80 17.68
CA ARG A 318 1.84 8.51 16.99
C ARG A 318 3.25 7.85 16.93
N PRO A 319 3.36 6.52 16.95
CA PRO A 319 4.65 5.83 16.83
C PRO A 319 5.22 5.91 15.41
N SER A 320 6.51 5.63 15.21
CA SER A 320 7.09 5.35 13.88
C SER A 320 6.78 3.94 13.41
N PHE A 321 6.91 3.70 12.12
CA PHE A 321 6.83 2.33 11.60
C PHE A 321 7.94 1.42 12.13
N ALA A 322 9.11 1.98 12.46
CA ALA A 322 10.16 1.24 13.16
C ALA A 322 9.71 0.80 14.57
N GLN A 323 9.12 1.72 15.35
CA GLN A 323 8.58 1.40 16.68
C GLN A 323 7.43 0.38 16.60
N LEU A 324 6.53 0.54 15.62
CA LEU A 324 5.45 -0.41 15.36
C LEU A 324 5.99 -1.81 15.03
N GLY A 325 7.04 -1.88 14.20
CA GLY A 325 7.71 -3.14 13.87
C GLY A 325 8.31 -3.84 15.10
N ASP A 326 8.93 -3.08 16.00
CA ASP A 326 9.49 -3.60 17.25
C ASP A 326 8.39 -4.12 18.19
N GLU A 327 7.30 -3.38 18.36
CA GLU A 327 6.16 -3.79 19.21
C GLU A 327 5.43 -5.03 18.65
N LEU A 328 5.15 -5.06 17.35
CA LEU A 328 4.50 -6.20 16.69
C LEU A 328 5.37 -7.46 16.69
N SER A 329 6.69 -7.31 16.75
CA SER A 329 7.62 -8.45 16.82
C SER A 329 7.67 -9.11 18.20
N GLN A 330 7.14 -8.46 19.24
CA GLN A 330 7.06 -9.00 20.60
C GLN A 330 5.78 -9.83 20.84
N LEU A 331 4.83 -9.80 19.90
CA LEU A 331 3.58 -10.56 19.94
C LEU A 331 3.72 -11.94 19.29
#